data_AF-A0A7V4E3U8-F1
#
_entry.id   AF-A0A7V4E3U8-F1
#
_cell.length_a   1.000
_cell.length_b   1.000
_cell.length_c   1.000
_cell.angle_alpha   90.00
_cell.angle_beta   90.00
_cell.angle_gamma   90.00
#
_symmetry.space_group_name_H-M   'P 1'
#
loop_
_entity.id
_entity.type
_entity.pdbx_description
1 polymer ?
#
loop_
_entity_poly.entity_id
_entity_poly.type
_entity_poly.pdbx_seq_one_letter_code
_entity_poly.pdbx_strand_id
1 'polypeptide(L)'
;EHSCIYCYATFIRKWREHQEEWGKIIEVKINLIERLIKELKKKKGVVCIGTIADPYQPIELEYQLTRKALKTLMSYNWPIEILTKSHLILRDLAILKDLKNLSIEITLTTLNEKIRKIFEPKASSVEERKKTIKTLIENGISTTIFFGPIIPYFSDREEKIREIFDFAQEVGAKEVLCDSLNYLNSKLKIILEKIAFNERAVAFYLKISKDYDSYKNNLREKIIKISKDYSLPIRILF
;
A
#
# COMPACT_ATOMS: atom_id res chain seq x y z
N GLU A 1 10.65 -7.24 -7.01
CA GLU A 1 10.82 -6.77 -5.61
C GLU A 1 9.48 -6.61 -4.90
N HIS A 2 9.49 -6.49 -3.56
CA HIS A 2 8.40 -6.70 -2.58
C HIS A 2 7.68 -8.06 -2.59
N SER A 3 7.33 -8.60 -3.77
CA SER A 3 6.76 -9.95 -3.96
C SER A 3 5.49 -10.23 -3.15
N CYS A 4 4.62 -9.21 -2.94
CA CYS A 4 3.39 -9.42 -2.18
C CYS A 4 2.51 -10.47 -2.86
N ILE A 5 2.05 -11.47 -2.12
CA ILE A 5 1.37 -12.65 -2.68
C ILE A 5 -0.04 -12.30 -3.21
N TYR A 6 -0.67 -11.31 -2.59
CA TYR A 6 -1.97 -10.77 -2.99
C TYR A 6 -1.91 -9.76 -4.13
N CYS A 7 -0.72 -9.38 -4.60
CA CYS A 7 -0.56 -8.23 -5.49
C CYS A 7 -1.35 -8.42 -6.78
N TYR A 8 -2.21 -7.44 -7.08
CA TYR A 8 -3.03 -7.44 -8.30
C TYR A 8 -2.20 -7.19 -9.56
N ALA A 9 -1.01 -6.59 -9.45
CA ALA A 9 -0.14 -6.32 -10.60
C ALA A 9 0.32 -7.61 -11.32
N THR A 10 0.17 -8.80 -10.71
CA THR A 10 0.31 -10.07 -11.43
C THR A 10 -0.71 -10.24 -12.56
N PHE A 11 -1.89 -9.62 -12.45
CA PHE A 11 -2.86 -9.62 -13.54
C PHE A 11 -2.35 -8.79 -14.72
N ILE A 12 -1.67 -7.66 -14.46
CA ILE A 12 -1.09 -6.82 -15.51
C ILE A 12 0.03 -7.55 -16.25
N ARG A 13 0.74 -8.46 -15.56
CA ARG A 13 1.76 -9.32 -16.17
C ARG A 13 1.27 -10.12 -17.38
N LYS A 14 -0.03 -10.45 -17.49
CA LYS A 14 -0.56 -11.18 -18.66
C LYS A 14 -0.35 -10.45 -19.99
N TRP A 15 -0.07 -9.15 -19.95
CA TRP A 15 0.23 -8.31 -21.11
C TRP A 15 1.75 -8.07 -21.31
N ARG A 16 2.59 -8.90 -20.69
CA ARG A 16 4.04 -8.85 -20.75
C ARG A 16 4.60 -10.22 -21.12
N GLU A 17 5.78 -10.23 -21.74
CA GLU A 17 6.42 -11.43 -22.28
C GLU A 17 7.23 -12.22 -21.23
N HIS A 18 7.30 -11.73 -19.99
CA HIS A 18 8.11 -12.33 -18.91
C HIS A 18 7.50 -13.62 -18.34
N GLN A 19 8.28 -14.70 -18.31
CA GLN A 19 7.90 -16.02 -17.79
C GLN A 19 8.38 -16.31 -16.35
N GLU A 20 9.24 -15.45 -15.82
CA GLU A 20 9.92 -15.59 -14.53
C GLU A 20 8.97 -15.48 -13.33
N GLU A 21 9.38 -16.00 -12.18
CA GLU A 21 8.54 -16.00 -10.99
C GLU A 21 8.19 -14.58 -10.49
N TRP A 22 7.03 -14.44 -9.85
CA TRP A 22 6.55 -13.14 -9.36
C TRP A 22 7.55 -12.47 -8.41
N GLY A 23 7.94 -11.25 -8.78
CA GLY A 23 8.87 -10.42 -8.02
C GLY A 23 10.35 -10.76 -8.18
N LYS A 24 10.71 -11.65 -9.12
CA LYS A 24 12.09 -11.84 -9.61
C LYS A 24 12.47 -10.84 -10.71
N ILE A 25 11.49 -10.26 -11.40
CA ILE A 25 11.69 -9.29 -12.48
C ILE A 25 11.19 -7.91 -12.09
N ILE A 26 11.89 -6.90 -12.62
CA ILE A 26 11.52 -5.49 -12.56
C ILE A 26 11.78 -4.87 -13.92
N GLU A 27 10.78 -4.20 -14.47
CA GLU A 27 10.93 -3.38 -15.68
C GLU A 27 11.17 -1.93 -15.27
N VAL A 28 12.38 -1.43 -15.50
CA VAL A 28 12.73 -0.05 -15.16
C VAL A 28 12.45 0.89 -16.34
N LYS A 29 11.58 1.88 -16.12
CA LYS A 29 11.21 2.88 -17.14
C LYS A 29 12.26 3.99 -17.22
N ILE A 30 13.41 3.70 -17.81
CA ILE A 30 14.56 4.64 -17.86
C ILE A 30 14.23 6.00 -18.52
N ASN A 31 13.26 6.04 -19.43
CA ASN A 31 12.79 7.27 -20.09
C ASN A 31 11.67 8.02 -19.32
N LEU A 32 11.42 7.67 -18.05
CA LEU A 32 10.33 8.23 -17.25
C LEU A 32 10.36 9.76 -17.23
N ILE A 33 11.53 10.36 -16.97
CA ILE A 33 11.65 11.82 -16.79
C ILE A 33 11.41 12.57 -18.09
N GLU A 34 11.95 12.07 -19.20
CA GLU A 34 11.72 12.66 -20.53
C GLU A 34 10.23 12.65 -20.88
N ARG A 35 9.56 11.51 -20.66
CA ARG A 35 8.12 11.39 -20.89
C ARG A 35 7.32 12.28 -19.95
N LEU A 36 7.69 12.34 -18.68
CA LEU A 36 7.03 13.17 -17.68
C LEU A 36 7.04 14.65 -18.12
N ILE A 37 8.20 15.21 -18.46
CA ILE A 37 8.32 16.60 -18.90
C ILE A 37 7.43 16.90 -20.12
N LYS A 38 7.32 15.97 -21.08
CA LYS A 38 6.45 16.13 -22.26
C LYS A 38 4.97 16.17 -21.87
N GLU A 39 4.55 15.33 -20.91
CA GLU A 39 3.16 15.25 -20.44
C GLU A 39 2.77 16.44 -19.56
N LEU A 40 3.68 16.92 -18.69
CA LEU A 40 3.43 18.05 -17.78
C LEU A 40 3.09 19.35 -18.52
N LYS A 41 3.55 19.50 -19.78
CA LYS A 41 3.22 20.66 -20.62
C LYS A 41 1.83 20.59 -21.23
N LYS A 42 1.22 19.41 -21.28
CA LYS A 42 -0.03 19.14 -22.02
C LYS A 42 -1.23 18.87 -21.11
N LYS A 43 -0.97 18.36 -19.92
CA LYS A 43 -2.02 17.91 -18.99
C LYS A 43 -2.12 18.84 -17.78
N LYS A 44 -3.21 18.70 -17.05
CA LYS A 44 -3.41 19.26 -15.71
C LYS A 44 -4.02 18.18 -14.82
N GLY A 45 -3.81 18.27 -13.51
CA GLY A 45 -4.37 17.34 -12.54
C GLY A 45 -3.39 17.00 -11.44
N VAL A 46 -3.54 15.81 -10.89
CA VAL A 46 -2.72 15.27 -9.81
C VAL A 46 -1.91 14.09 -10.35
N VAL A 47 -0.62 14.02 -10.00
CA VAL A 47 0.22 12.88 -10.38
C VAL A 47 0.22 11.88 -9.23
N CYS A 48 -0.47 10.75 -9.43
CA CYS A 48 -0.46 9.63 -8.50
C CYS A 48 0.74 8.70 -8.82
N ILE A 49 1.70 8.63 -7.91
CA ILE A 49 2.89 7.79 -8.00
C ILE A 49 2.65 6.53 -7.17
N GLY A 50 2.91 5.35 -7.75
CA GLY A 50 2.82 4.08 -7.02
C GLY A 50 1.54 3.28 -7.22
N THR A 51 0.74 3.63 -8.24
CA THR A 51 -0.54 2.98 -8.51
C THR A 51 -0.40 1.49 -8.85
N ILE A 52 0.56 1.11 -9.70
CA ILE A 52 0.78 -0.29 -10.15
C ILE A 52 1.96 -0.96 -9.43
N ALA A 53 3.09 -0.26 -9.36
CA ALA A 53 4.33 -0.75 -8.79
C ALA A 53 4.81 0.24 -7.74
N ASP A 54 5.32 -0.26 -6.62
CA ASP A 54 5.80 0.59 -5.55
C ASP A 54 6.99 1.43 -6.04
N PRO A 55 6.95 2.76 -5.88
CA PRO A 55 7.97 3.65 -6.44
C PRO A 55 9.27 3.63 -5.64
N TYR A 56 9.28 2.97 -4.47
CA TYR A 56 10.40 2.89 -3.54
C TYR A 56 10.86 1.44 -3.30
N GLN A 57 10.77 0.60 -4.33
CA GLN A 57 11.39 -0.73 -4.34
C GLN A 57 12.93 -0.62 -4.21
N PRO A 58 13.65 -1.63 -3.68
CA PRO A 58 15.10 -1.58 -3.50
C PRO A 58 15.91 -1.08 -4.71
N ILE A 59 15.51 -1.45 -5.93
CA ILE A 59 16.14 -0.98 -7.19
C ILE A 59 16.15 0.56 -7.35
N GLU A 60 15.25 1.28 -6.68
CA GLU A 60 15.19 2.75 -6.67
C GLU A 60 16.40 3.38 -5.98
N LEU A 61 17.16 2.63 -5.16
CA LEU A 61 18.44 3.10 -4.62
C LEU A 61 19.45 3.40 -5.73
N GLU A 62 19.43 2.63 -6.81
CA GLU A 62 20.33 2.76 -7.96
C GLU A 62 19.78 3.77 -8.97
N TYR A 63 18.55 3.57 -9.44
CA TYR A 63 18.00 4.34 -10.56
C TYR A 63 17.56 5.76 -10.18
N GLN A 64 17.10 5.94 -8.94
CA GLN A 64 16.61 7.21 -8.40
C GLN A 64 15.55 7.89 -9.28
N LEU A 65 14.73 7.09 -9.99
CA LEU A 65 13.74 7.61 -10.94
C LEU A 65 12.61 8.33 -10.22
N THR A 66 12.18 7.81 -9.07
CA THR A 66 11.17 8.48 -8.23
C THR A 66 11.72 9.79 -7.71
N ARG A 67 12.95 9.79 -7.18
CA ARG A 67 13.60 11.05 -6.71
C ARG A 67 13.72 12.09 -7.81
N LYS A 68 14.14 11.69 -9.02
CA LYS A 68 14.21 12.58 -10.19
C LYS A 68 12.84 13.10 -10.57
N ALA A 69 11.81 12.25 -10.56
CA ALA A 69 10.43 12.63 -10.87
C ALA A 69 9.89 13.66 -9.85
N LEU A 70 10.15 13.47 -8.55
CA LEU A 70 9.75 14.43 -7.51
C LEU A 70 10.38 15.80 -7.73
N LYS A 71 11.69 15.87 -8.04
CA LYS A 71 12.36 17.13 -8.36
C LYS A 71 11.76 17.81 -9.59
N THR A 72 11.44 17.05 -10.63
CA THR A 72 10.77 17.58 -11.83
C THR A 72 9.38 18.09 -11.48
N LEU A 73 8.55 17.32 -10.78
CA LEU A 73 7.19 17.74 -10.41
C LEU A 73 7.20 18.99 -9.53
N MET A 74 8.18 19.08 -8.61
CA MET A 74 8.41 20.27 -7.79
C MET A 74 8.71 21.50 -8.64
N SER A 75 9.59 21.40 -9.65
CA SER A 75 9.93 22.54 -10.52
C SER A 75 8.75 23.02 -11.38
N TYR A 76 7.77 22.16 -11.62
CA TYR A 76 6.53 22.51 -12.33
C TYR A 76 5.35 22.80 -11.38
N ASN A 77 5.55 22.78 -10.06
CA ASN A 77 4.53 22.99 -9.03
C ASN A 77 3.28 22.10 -9.19
N TRP A 78 3.49 20.82 -9.51
CA TRP A 78 2.40 19.86 -9.68
C TRP A 78 1.94 19.28 -8.34
N PRO A 79 0.62 19.05 -8.15
CA PRO A 79 0.11 18.21 -7.08
C PRO A 79 0.54 16.75 -7.24
N ILE A 80 0.93 16.11 -6.14
CA ILE A 80 1.47 14.75 -6.10
C ILE A 80 0.77 13.94 -5.01
N GLU A 81 0.40 12.71 -5.34
CA GLU A 81 0.01 11.69 -4.36
C GLU A 81 0.99 10.53 -4.48
N ILE A 82 1.49 10.03 -3.37
CA ILE A 82 2.47 8.93 -3.36
C ILE A 82 1.92 7.78 -2.56
N LEU A 83 1.80 6.61 -3.18
CA LEU A 83 1.44 5.36 -2.54
C LEU A 83 2.68 4.49 -2.39
N THR A 84 3.03 4.11 -1.16
CA THR A 84 4.16 3.20 -0.92
C THR A 84 3.97 2.37 0.34
N LYS A 85 4.69 1.25 0.41
CA LYS A 85 4.86 0.43 1.62
C LYS A 85 6.32 0.36 2.07
N SER A 86 7.18 1.20 1.50
CA SER A 86 8.62 1.17 1.69
C SER A 86 9.10 2.38 2.48
N HIS A 87 9.91 2.12 3.50
CA HIS A 87 10.59 3.15 4.28
C HIS A 87 11.58 4.01 3.47
N LEU A 88 11.96 3.56 2.27
CA LEU A 88 12.94 4.25 1.41
C LEU A 88 12.45 5.66 0.99
N ILE A 89 11.15 5.94 1.08
CA ILE A 89 10.60 7.29 0.92
C ILE A 89 11.29 8.34 1.80
N LEU A 90 11.79 7.95 2.98
CA LEU A 90 12.49 8.86 3.89
C LEU A 90 13.82 9.37 3.34
N ARG A 91 14.44 8.70 2.36
CA ARG A 91 15.63 9.22 1.63
C ARG A 91 15.33 10.57 0.97
N ASP A 92 14.09 10.76 0.55
CA ASP A 92 13.64 11.92 -0.21
C ASP A 92 12.94 12.96 0.69
N LEU A 93 12.99 12.79 2.03
CA LEU A 93 12.31 13.65 3.00
C LEU A 93 12.54 15.16 2.78
N ALA A 94 13.78 15.57 2.49
CA ALA A 94 14.08 16.98 2.21
C ALA A 94 13.29 17.52 1.00
N ILE A 95 13.13 16.72 -0.07
CA ILE A 95 12.34 17.10 -1.25
C ILE A 95 10.85 17.11 -0.89
N LEU A 96 10.40 16.12 -0.10
CA LEU A 96 9.00 15.99 0.28
C LEU A 96 8.51 17.18 1.11
N LYS A 97 9.36 17.73 1.98
CA LYS A 97 9.04 18.91 2.80
C LYS A 97 8.83 20.18 1.98
N ASP A 98 9.49 20.29 0.83
CA ASP A 98 9.40 21.48 -0.03
C ASP A 98 8.22 21.43 -1.02
N LEU A 99 7.52 20.29 -1.11
CA LEU A 99 6.36 20.11 -1.97
C LEU A 99 5.09 20.67 -1.32
N LYS A 100 4.48 21.69 -1.94
CA LYS A 100 3.28 22.36 -1.41
C LYS A 100 2.00 21.51 -1.45
N ASN A 101 1.83 20.70 -2.49
CA ASN A 101 0.61 19.93 -2.75
C ASN A 101 0.94 18.43 -2.77
N LEU A 102 1.30 17.89 -1.61
CA LEU A 102 1.70 16.51 -1.45
C LEU A 102 0.76 15.78 -0.48
N SER A 103 0.28 14.61 -0.90
CA SER A 103 -0.26 13.60 0.00
C SER A 103 0.55 12.31 -0.10
N ILE A 104 0.73 11.64 1.03
CA ILE A 104 1.39 10.34 1.07
C ILE A 104 0.45 9.32 1.69
N GLU A 105 0.31 8.18 1.03
CA GLU A 105 -0.38 7.00 1.55
C GLU A 105 0.64 5.91 1.87
N ILE A 106 0.76 5.56 3.15
CA ILE A 106 1.59 4.44 3.60
C ILE A 106 0.73 3.21 3.82
N THR A 107 1.01 2.14 3.09
CA THR A 107 0.32 0.85 3.26
C THR A 107 0.71 0.18 4.57
N LEU A 108 -0.25 -0.06 5.46
CA LEU A 108 -0.08 -0.79 6.71
C LEU A 108 -1.19 -1.83 6.85
N THR A 109 -0.94 -3.05 6.37
CA THR A 109 -1.94 -4.14 6.28
C THR A 109 -2.22 -4.86 7.61
N THR A 110 -1.27 -4.78 8.55
CA THR A 110 -1.31 -5.43 9.86
C THR A 110 -0.19 -4.87 10.74
N LEU A 111 -0.37 -4.91 12.06
CA LEU A 111 0.72 -4.70 13.04
C LEU A 111 1.45 -6.00 13.40
N ASN A 112 1.02 -7.15 12.86
CA ASN A 112 1.67 -8.44 13.11
C ASN A 112 2.76 -8.73 12.08
N GLU A 113 4.01 -8.61 12.51
CA GLU A 113 5.19 -8.83 11.67
C GLU A 113 5.29 -10.23 11.07
N LYS A 114 4.78 -11.27 11.76
CA LYS A 114 4.75 -12.64 11.21
C LYS A 114 3.78 -12.74 10.03
N ILE A 115 2.63 -12.10 10.13
CA ILE A 115 1.65 -12.04 9.02
C ILE A 115 2.19 -11.20 7.87
N ARG A 116 2.78 -10.04 8.17
CA ARG A 116 3.46 -9.19 7.18
C ARG A 116 4.50 -9.98 6.38
N LYS A 117 5.34 -10.78 7.03
CA LYS A 117 6.34 -11.64 6.34
C LYS A 117 5.73 -12.68 5.40
N ILE A 118 4.53 -13.18 5.69
CA ILE A 118 3.83 -14.16 4.83
C ILE A 118 3.30 -13.46 3.58
N PHE A 119 2.59 -12.34 3.76
CA PHE A 119 1.86 -11.68 2.67
C PHE A 119 2.71 -10.69 1.87
N GLU A 120 3.72 -10.08 2.50
CA GLU A 120 4.61 -9.04 1.97
C GLU A 120 6.07 -9.33 2.36
N PRO A 121 6.66 -10.45 1.89
CA PRO A 121 7.91 -10.99 2.41
C PRO A 121 9.11 -10.06 2.26
N LYS A 122 9.17 -9.28 1.17
CA LYS A 122 10.28 -8.38 0.84
C LYS A 122 9.92 -6.89 0.90
N ALA A 123 8.79 -6.55 1.52
CA ALA A 123 8.43 -5.17 1.82
C ALA A 123 9.04 -4.74 3.16
N SER A 124 9.02 -3.44 3.45
CA SER A 124 9.43 -2.94 4.77
C SER A 124 8.62 -3.63 5.88
N SER A 125 9.30 -3.86 6.99
CA SER A 125 8.72 -4.40 8.22
C SER A 125 7.63 -3.49 8.78
N VAL A 126 6.81 -4.03 9.69
CA VAL A 126 5.79 -3.23 10.39
C VAL A 126 6.43 -2.05 11.11
N GLU A 127 7.55 -2.26 11.80
CA GLU A 127 8.18 -1.20 12.59
C GLU A 127 8.82 -0.12 11.71
N GLU A 128 9.43 -0.49 10.59
CA GLU A 128 9.91 0.48 9.60
C GLU A 128 8.77 1.35 9.07
N ARG A 129 7.60 0.76 8.75
CA ARG A 129 6.44 1.52 8.27
C ARG A 129 5.88 2.44 9.34
N LYS A 130 5.77 1.98 10.59
CA LYS A 130 5.35 2.82 11.71
C LYS A 130 6.30 4.01 11.89
N LYS A 131 7.61 3.76 11.88
CA LYS A 131 8.63 4.82 11.96
C LYS A 131 8.52 5.79 10.78
N THR A 132 8.31 5.30 9.56
CA THR A 132 8.09 6.14 8.38
C THR A 132 6.88 7.04 8.55
N ILE A 133 5.74 6.49 8.99
CA ILE A 133 4.52 7.28 9.23
C ILE A 133 4.77 8.37 10.27
N LYS A 134 5.34 8.02 11.43
CA LYS A 134 5.69 8.99 12.49
C LYS A 134 6.61 10.10 11.96
N THR A 135 7.69 9.72 11.27
CA THR A 135 8.67 10.68 10.73
C THR A 135 8.06 11.64 9.73
N LEU A 136 7.17 11.17 8.83
CA LEU A 136 6.51 12.02 7.85
C LEU A 136 5.57 13.03 8.54
N ILE A 137 4.77 12.58 9.49
CA ILE A 137 3.83 13.44 10.22
C ILE A 137 4.55 14.46 11.11
N GLU A 138 5.60 14.05 11.82
CA GLU A 138 6.46 14.95 12.62
C GLU A 138 7.11 16.05 11.77
N ASN A 139 7.29 15.81 10.47
CA ASN A 139 7.80 16.80 9.51
C ASN A 139 6.68 17.60 8.79
N GLY A 140 5.44 17.51 9.28
CA GLY A 140 4.29 18.26 8.76
C GLY A 140 3.74 17.73 7.43
N ILE A 141 4.10 16.51 7.01
CA ILE A 141 3.64 15.94 5.74
C ILE A 141 2.31 15.21 5.95
N SER A 142 1.29 15.62 5.19
CA SER A 142 -0.05 15.03 5.22
C SER A 142 0.01 13.54 4.82
N THR A 143 -0.13 12.67 5.82
CA THR A 143 0.08 11.23 5.66
C THR A 143 -1.18 10.45 6.02
N THR A 144 -1.65 9.66 5.08
CA THR A 144 -2.79 8.75 5.20
C THR A 144 -2.28 7.33 5.41
N ILE A 145 -2.95 6.57 6.28
CA ILE A 145 -2.68 5.15 6.44
C ILE A 145 -3.60 4.36 5.50
N PHE A 146 -3.01 3.61 4.58
CA PHE A 146 -3.74 2.68 3.73
C PHE A 146 -3.78 1.30 4.39
N PHE A 147 -4.87 1.02 5.10
CA PHE A 147 -5.18 -0.28 5.69
C PHE A 147 -5.77 -1.20 4.62
N GLY A 148 -4.92 -1.61 3.68
CA GLY A 148 -5.34 -2.35 2.49
C GLY A 148 -4.23 -3.22 1.88
N PRO A 149 -4.53 -4.46 1.45
CA PRO A 149 -5.79 -5.15 1.72
C PRO A 149 -5.87 -5.54 3.21
N ILE A 150 -7.06 -5.43 3.78
CA ILE A 150 -7.41 -6.11 5.03
C ILE A 150 -7.33 -7.61 4.75
N ILE A 151 -6.46 -8.29 5.49
CA ILE A 151 -6.12 -9.69 5.29
C ILE A 151 -7.16 -10.54 6.05
N PRO A 152 -8.02 -11.31 5.36
CA PRO A 152 -9.02 -12.13 6.02
C PRO A 152 -8.40 -13.05 7.08
N TYR A 153 -9.12 -13.29 8.18
CA TYR A 153 -8.66 -14.03 9.37
C TYR A 153 -7.55 -13.35 10.19
N PHE A 154 -6.64 -12.60 9.55
CA PHE A 154 -5.41 -12.12 10.18
C PHE A 154 -5.46 -10.66 10.61
N SER A 155 -6.10 -9.77 9.85
CA SER A 155 -6.27 -8.35 10.20
C SER A 155 -7.71 -7.85 10.17
N ASP A 156 -8.69 -8.72 9.90
CA ASP A 156 -10.12 -8.41 9.81
C ASP A 156 -10.90 -8.54 11.14
N ARG A 157 -10.23 -8.99 12.22
CA ARG A 157 -10.82 -9.09 13.57
C ARG A 157 -10.89 -7.70 14.20
N GLU A 158 -11.93 -7.45 14.99
CA GLU A 158 -12.17 -6.13 15.62
C GLU A 158 -10.94 -5.61 16.38
N GLU A 159 -10.32 -6.44 17.22
CA GLU A 159 -9.04 -6.15 17.90
C GLU A 159 -7.97 -5.61 16.95
N LYS A 160 -7.79 -6.23 15.77
CA LYS A 160 -6.73 -5.88 14.82
C LYS A 160 -7.06 -4.65 13.98
N ILE A 161 -8.34 -4.40 13.73
CA ILE A 161 -8.80 -3.15 13.10
C ILE A 161 -8.57 -1.98 14.07
N ARG A 162 -8.96 -2.16 15.34
CA ARG A 162 -8.74 -1.15 16.41
C ARG A 162 -7.27 -0.83 16.59
N GLU A 163 -6.38 -1.83 16.63
CA GLU A 163 -4.93 -1.61 16.68
C GLU A 163 -4.41 -0.63 15.60
N ILE A 164 -4.91 -0.73 14.37
CA ILE A 164 -4.52 0.17 13.27
C ILE A 164 -5.10 1.57 13.49
N PHE A 165 -6.37 1.67 13.93
CA PHE A 165 -7.04 2.95 14.16
C PHE A 165 -6.47 3.69 15.37
N ASP A 166 -6.17 2.97 16.46
CA ASP A 166 -5.50 3.48 17.64
C ASP A 166 -4.13 4.05 17.27
N PHE A 167 -3.32 3.28 16.54
CA PHE A 167 -2.02 3.75 16.04
C PHE A 167 -2.17 4.99 15.15
N ALA A 168 -3.13 4.98 14.22
CA ALA A 168 -3.37 6.09 13.31
C ALA A 168 -3.76 7.39 14.04
N GLN A 169 -4.60 7.27 15.08
CA GLN A 169 -5.00 8.40 15.90
C GLN A 169 -3.86 8.89 16.80
N GLU A 170 -3.10 7.97 17.41
CA GLU A 170 -1.91 8.28 18.23
C GLU A 170 -0.91 9.13 17.47
N VAL A 171 -0.61 8.77 16.22
CA VAL A 171 0.41 9.46 15.42
C VAL A 171 -0.12 10.69 14.68
N GLY A 172 -1.43 10.97 14.76
CA GLY A 172 -2.05 12.09 14.04
C GLY A 172 -2.09 11.90 12.52
N ALA A 173 -2.37 10.68 12.04
CA ALA A 173 -2.59 10.43 10.63
C ALA A 173 -3.75 11.28 10.09
N LYS A 174 -3.73 11.62 8.79
CA LYS A 174 -4.78 12.42 8.15
C LYS A 174 -6.12 11.67 8.12
N GLU A 175 -6.07 10.42 7.68
CA GLU A 175 -7.21 9.50 7.61
C GLU A 175 -6.70 8.05 7.52
N VAL A 176 -7.61 7.09 7.69
CA VAL A 176 -7.38 5.67 7.37
C VAL A 176 -8.26 5.28 6.19
N LEU A 177 -7.63 4.77 5.14
CA LEU A 177 -8.32 4.17 4.00
C LEU A 177 -8.35 2.64 4.19
N CYS A 178 -9.54 2.06 4.20
CA CYS A 178 -9.75 0.62 4.36
C CYS A 178 -10.10 0.00 3.00
N ASP A 179 -9.30 -0.98 2.56
CA ASP A 179 -9.58 -1.74 1.33
C ASP A 179 -9.61 -3.25 1.61
N SER A 180 -10.48 -3.98 0.92
CA SER A 180 -10.58 -5.44 1.06
C SER A 180 -9.65 -6.16 0.08
N LEU A 181 -9.46 -7.46 0.29
CA LEU A 181 -8.67 -8.29 -0.60
C LEU A 181 -9.43 -8.57 -1.92
N ASN A 182 -9.32 -7.69 -2.92
CA ASN A 182 -10.15 -7.72 -4.15
C ASN A 182 -9.84 -8.87 -5.15
N TYR A 183 -8.75 -9.62 -4.96
CA TYR A 183 -8.32 -10.68 -5.90
C TYR A 183 -8.22 -12.07 -5.25
N LEU A 184 -9.06 -12.33 -4.25
CA LEU A 184 -8.99 -13.58 -3.49
C LEU A 184 -9.01 -14.81 -4.39
N ASN A 185 -9.98 -14.95 -5.30
CA ASN A 185 -10.13 -16.15 -6.13
C ASN A 185 -8.90 -16.42 -7.01
N SER A 186 -8.36 -15.39 -7.67
CA SER A 186 -7.16 -15.52 -8.50
C SER A 186 -5.89 -15.81 -7.70
N LYS A 187 -5.91 -15.53 -6.39
CA LYS A 187 -4.76 -15.69 -5.49
C LYS A 187 -4.93 -16.83 -4.49
N LEU A 188 -6.10 -17.47 -4.46
CA LEU A 188 -6.50 -18.36 -3.39
C LEU A 188 -5.51 -19.51 -3.22
N LYS A 189 -5.13 -20.17 -4.31
CA LYS A 189 -4.14 -21.27 -4.28
C LYS A 189 -2.83 -20.84 -3.60
N ILE A 190 -2.24 -19.73 -4.03
CA ILE A 190 -0.98 -19.21 -3.48
C ILE A 190 -1.16 -18.84 -2.01
N ILE A 191 -2.28 -18.21 -1.65
CA ILE A 191 -2.54 -17.83 -0.26
C ILE A 191 -2.69 -19.08 0.61
N LEU A 192 -3.48 -20.08 0.18
CA LEU A 192 -3.67 -21.35 0.88
C LEU A 192 -2.34 -22.07 1.11
N GLU A 193 -1.48 -22.15 0.10
CA GLU A 193 -0.12 -22.71 0.23
C GLU A 193 0.70 -21.96 1.29
N LYS A 194 0.61 -20.62 1.33
CA LYS A 194 1.36 -19.79 2.28
C LYS A 194 0.83 -19.84 3.70
N ILE A 195 -0.46 -20.12 3.90
CA ILE A 195 -1.10 -20.19 5.21
C ILE A 195 -1.38 -21.64 5.66
N ALA A 196 -0.88 -22.63 4.93
CA ALA A 196 -1.13 -24.06 5.18
C ALA A 196 -0.72 -24.52 6.59
N PHE A 197 0.18 -23.78 7.26
CA PHE A 197 0.55 -24.01 8.65
C PHE A 197 -0.60 -23.72 9.66
N ASN A 198 -1.71 -23.11 9.23
CA ASN A 198 -2.85 -22.77 10.06
C ASN A 198 -4.16 -23.28 9.43
N GLU A 199 -4.60 -24.46 9.86
CA GLU A 199 -5.81 -25.13 9.36
C GLU A 199 -7.08 -24.28 9.52
N ARG A 200 -7.19 -23.51 10.61
CA ARG A 200 -8.35 -22.62 10.84
C ARG A 200 -8.37 -21.48 9.83
N ALA A 201 -7.21 -20.91 9.51
CA ALA A 201 -7.10 -19.89 8.46
C ALA A 201 -7.46 -20.49 7.10
N VAL A 202 -6.94 -21.68 6.76
CA VAL A 202 -7.29 -22.40 5.53
C VAL A 202 -8.80 -22.61 5.42
N ALA A 203 -9.44 -23.16 6.47
CA ALA A 203 -10.89 -23.37 6.50
C ALA A 203 -11.67 -22.06 6.34
N PHE A 204 -11.21 -20.98 6.99
CA PHE A 204 -11.81 -19.66 6.84
C PHE A 204 -11.74 -19.14 5.40
N TYR A 205 -10.57 -19.23 4.77
CA TYR A 205 -10.35 -18.81 3.38
C TYR A 205 -11.22 -19.61 2.39
N LEU A 206 -11.32 -20.93 2.57
CA LEU A 206 -12.20 -21.79 1.75
C LEU A 206 -13.69 -21.51 1.96
N LYS A 207 -14.07 -21.04 3.16
CA LYS A 207 -15.45 -20.62 3.44
C LYS A 207 -15.76 -19.31 2.72
N ILE A 208 -14.96 -18.27 2.95
CA ILE A 208 -15.23 -16.94 2.37
C ILE A 208 -15.06 -16.91 0.85
N SER A 209 -14.28 -17.83 0.26
CA SER A 209 -14.15 -17.90 -1.21
C SER A 209 -15.43 -18.36 -1.90
N LYS A 210 -16.34 -19.04 -1.19
CA LYS A 210 -17.64 -19.48 -1.72
C LYS A 210 -18.65 -18.33 -1.81
N ASP A 211 -18.54 -17.35 -0.92
CA ASP A 211 -19.40 -16.17 -0.85
C ASP A 211 -18.60 -14.97 -0.31
N TYR A 212 -17.76 -14.41 -1.18
CA TYR A 212 -16.82 -13.35 -0.81
C TYR A 212 -17.53 -12.00 -0.65
N ASP A 213 -18.65 -11.78 -1.34
CA ASP A 213 -19.43 -10.56 -1.22
C ASP A 213 -20.10 -10.45 0.15
N SER A 214 -20.65 -11.56 0.68
CA SER A 214 -21.12 -11.60 2.06
C SER A 214 -20.01 -11.30 3.07
N TYR A 215 -18.80 -11.86 2.87
CA TYR A 215 -17.65 -11.52 3.71
C TYR A 215 -17.32 -10.02 3.67
N LYS A 216 -17.26 -9.41 2.47
CA LYS A 216 -16.99 -7.96 2.32
C LYS A 216 -18.05 -7.10 3.00
N ASN A 217 -19.33 -7.44 2.85
CA ASN A 217 -20.42 -6.70 3.49
C ASN A 217 -20.30 -6.75 5.02
N ASN A 218 -20.06 -7.94 5.58
CA ASN A 218 -19.81 -8.10 7.02
C ASN A 218 -18.58 -7.31 7.50
N LEU A 219 -17.50 -7.30 6.72
CA LEU A 219 -16.30 -6.52 7.03
C LEU A 219 -16.58 -5.01 7.00
N ARG A 220 -17.32 -4.53 6.00
CA ARG A 220 -17.73 -3.12 5.90
C ARG A 220 -18.55 -2.70 7.12
N GLU A 221 -19.58 -3.46 7.48
CA GLU A 221 -20.42 -3.17 8.65
C GLU A 221 -19.60 -3.13 9.95
N LYS A 222 -18.66 -4.08 10.10
CA LYS A 222 -17.73 -4.10 11.23
C LYS A 222 -16.88 -2.83 11.30
N ILE A 223 -16.29 -2.40 10.18
CA ILE A 223 -15.48 -1.18 10.12
C ILE A 223 -16.34 0.06 10.45
N ILE A 224 -17.55 0.17 9.90
CA ILE A 224 -18.50 1.27 10.20
C ILE A 224 -18.84 1.33 11.68
N LYS A 225 -19.03 0.16 12.32
CA LYS A 225 -19.31 0.10 13.76
C LYS A 225 -18.13 0.60 14.57
N ILE A 226 -16.92 0.08 14.29
CA ILE A 226 -15.70 0.44 15.01
C ILE A 226 -15.34 1.92 14.80
N SER A 227 -15.53 2.46 13.58
CA SER A 227 -15.15 3.83 13.26
C SER A 227 -15.89 4.89 14.06
N LYS A 228 -17.04 4.57 14.66
CA LYS A 228 -17.79 5.48 15.53
C LYS A 228 -17.06 5.82 16.83
N ASP A 229 -16.10 4.98 17.23
CA ASP A 229 -15.32 5.17 18.45
C ASP A 229 -14.11 6.10 18.25
N TYR A 230 -13.87 6.57 17.02
CA TYR A 230 -12.69 7.36 16.64
C TYR A 230 -13.10 8.71 16.06
N SER A 231 -12.34 9.77 16.39
CA SER A 231 -12.49 11.08 15.75
C SER A 231 -11.72 11.20 14.43
N LEU A 232 -10.80 10.26 14.18
CA LEU A 232 -10.01 10.17 12.95
C LEU A 232 -10.91 9.80 11.75
N PRO A 233 -10.81 10.48 10.59
CA PRO A 233 -11.55 10.08 9.40
C PRO A 233 -11.17 8.66 8.94
N ILE A 234 -12.18 7.82 8.75
CA ILE A 234 -12.03 6.45 8.26
C ILE A 234 -12.90 6.29 7.02
N ARG A 235 -12.30 5.88 5.90
CA ARG A 235 -12.98 5.71 4.61
C ARG A 235 -12.86 4.27 4.12
N ILE A 236 -13.97 3.72 3.66
CA ILE A 236 -14.04 2.36 3.13
C ILE A 236 -14.09 2.42 1.60
N LEU A 237 -13.19 1.71 0.92
CA LEU A 237 -13.00 1.78 -0.54
C LEU A 237 -13.64 0.63 -1.34
N PHE A 238 -14.15 -0.39 -0.66
CA PHE A 238 -14.80 -1.57 -1.22
C PHE A 238 -16.20 -1.69 -0.67
#